data_AF-E2C3A7-F1
#
_entry.id   AF-E2C3A7-F1
#
_cell.length_a   1.000
_cell.length_b   1.000
_cell.length_c   1.000
_cell.angle_alpha   90.00
_cell.angle_beta   90.00
_cell.angle_gamma   90.00
#
_symmetry.space_group_name_H-M   'P 1'
#
loop_
_entity.id
_entity.type
_entity.pdbx_description
1 polymer ?
#
loop_
_entity_poly.entity_id
_entity_poly.type
_entity_poly.pdbx_seq_one_letter_code
_entity_poly.pdbx_strand_id
1 'polypeptide(L)'
;NNLEVLSHPAMSPDLNPIEHVWDMMGRRLQNLERSPTTLQQLEITLQRIWHEIPHDTIRSCINTHERLQEVIRSRGRNTHY
;
A
#
# COMPACT_ATOMS: atom_id res chain seq x y z
N ASN A 1 -15.32 11.98 19.95
CA ASN A 1 -14.31 11.16 19.27
C ASN A 1 -14.51 9.70 19.63
N ASN A 2 -15.34 8.98 18.88
CA ASN A 2 -15.39 7.51 18.90
C ASN A 2 -14.84 7.03 17.55
N LEU A 3 -13.53 6.75 17.51
CA LEU A 3 -12.92 6.06 16.38
C LEU A 3 -12.90 4.58 16.72
N GLU A 4 -13.53 3.75 15.89
CA GLU A 4 -13.38 2.30 16.00
C GLU A 4 -12.00 1.90 15.50
N VAL A 5 -11.27 1.14 16.32
CA VAL A 5 -9.94 0.63 15.98
C VAL A 5 -10.09 -0.80 15.49
N LEU A 6 -9.66 -1.06 14.27
CA LEU A 6 -9.61 -2.40 13.71
C LEU A 6 -8.54 -3.22 14.42
N SER A 7 -8.87 -4.45 14.83
CA SER A 7 -7.90 -5.39 15.39
C SER A 7 -6.95 -5.86 14.31
N HIS A 8 -5.64 -5.63 14.50
CA HIS A 8 -4.58 -6.01 13.56
C HIS A 8 -3.57 -6.93 14.26
N PRO A 9 -3.23 -8.10 13.69
CA PRO A 9 -2.25 -9.00 14.28
C PRO A 9 -0.83 -8.42 14.25
N ALA A 10 -0.02 -8.78 15.23
CA ALA A 10 1.37 -8.34 15.29
C ALA A 10 2.18 -8.90 14.12
N MET A 11 3.09 -8.09 13.55
CA MET A 11 3.98 -8.48 12.44
C MET A 11 3.27 -8.89 11.14
N SER A 12 2.10 -8.32 10.84
CA SER A 12 1.36 -8.60 9.59
C SER A 12 1.24 -7.36 8.69
N PRO A 13 2.36 -6.81 8.17
CA PRO A 13 2.30 -5.73 7.19
C PRO A 13 1.53 -6.15 5.92
N ASP A 14 1.52 -7.45 5.62
CA ASP A 14 0.70 -8.10 4.59
C ASP A 14 -0.82 -8.01 4.83
N LEU A 15 -1.26 -7.43 5.95
CA LEU A 15 -2.66 -7.11 6.20
C LEU A 15 -2.91 -5.59 6.28
N ASN A 16 -1.88 -4.76 6.19
CA ASN A 16 -2.02 -3.32 6.14
C ASN A 16 -2.29 -2.87 4.68
N PRO A 17 -3.45 -2.27 4.38
CA PRO A 17 -3.79 -1.85 3.02
C PRO A 17 -2.84 -0.80 2.44
N ILE A 18 -2.22 0.02 3.30
CA ILE A 18 -1.38 1.14 2.85
C ILE A 18 -0.04 0.66 2.25
N GLU A 19 0.46 -0.50 2.65
CA GLU A 19 1.72 -1.06 2.13
C GLU A 19 1.66 -1.25 0.61
N HIS A 20 0.51 -1.69 0.11
CA HIS A 20 0.31 -1.86 -1.34
C HIS A 20 0.34 -0.51 -2.08
N VAL A 21 -0.20 0.54 -1.45
CA VAL A 21 -0.16 1.88 -2.01
C VAL A 21 1.28 2.40 -2.05
N TRP A 22 2.05 2.19 -0.99
CA TRP A 22 3.46 2.56 -0.96
C TRP A 22 4.30 1.82 -2.00
N ASP A 23 4.09 0.51 -2.16
CA ASP A 23 4.78 -0.28 -3.17
C ASP A 23 4.45 0.21 -4.60
N MET A 24 3.18 0.50 -4.90
CA MET A 24 2.80 1.09 -6.19
C MET A 24 3.45 2.45 -6.43
N MET A 25 3.50 3.32 -5.41
CA MET A 25 4.18 4.61 -5.53
C MET A 25 5.67 4.44 -5.78
N GLY A 26 6.32 3.51 -5.08
CA GLY A 26 7.73 3.16 -5.26
C GLY A 26 8.01 2.65 -6.67
N ARG A 27 7.17 1.73 -7.19
CA ARG A 27 7.27 1.22 -8.56
C ARG A 27 7.10 2.33 -9.59
N ARG A 28 6.16 3.27 -9.40
CA ARG A 28 6.00 4.42 -10.30
C ARG A 28 7.21 5.35 -10.27
N LEU A 29 7.74 5.62 -9.07
CA LEU A 29 8.92 6.45 -8.89
C LEU A 29 10.15 5.87 -9.60
N GLN A 30 10.36 4.54 -9.50
CA GLN A 30 11.46 3.84 -10.17
C GLN A 30 11.34 3.85 -11.70
N ASN A 31 10.12 3.88 -12.23
CA ASN A 31 9.85 3.86 -13.67
C ASN A 31 9.78 5.26 -14.31
N LEU A 32 10.08 6.33 -13.56
CA LEU A 32 10.13 7.68 -14.15
C LEU A 32 11.30 7.79 -15.11
N GLU A 33 11.06 8.42 -16.27
CA GLU A 33 12.12 8.72 -17.25
C GLU A 33 13.28 9.54 -16.66
N ARG A 34 12.98 10.38 -15.66
CA ARG A 34 13.96 11.16 -14.91
C ARG A 34 13.73 10.97 -13.43
N SER A 35 14.72 10.40 -12.76
CA SER A 35 14.71 10.29 -11.31
C SER A 35 14.87 11.67 -10.66
N PRO A 36 14.11 11.97 -9.59
CA PRO A 36 14.32 13.19 -8.82
C PRO A 36 15.70 13.17 -8.17
N THR A 37 16.44 14.28 -8.24
CA THR A 37 17.80 14.39 -7.71
C THR A 37 17.88 15.21 -6.42
N THR A 38 16.77 15.84 -6.02
CA THR A 38 16.65 16.59 -4.76
C THR A 38 15.46 16.12 -3.94
N LEU A 39 15.50 16.36 -2.64
CA LEU A 39 14.37 16.05 -1.74
C LEU A 39 13.08 16.77 -2.16
N GLN A 40 13.20 18.03 -2.58
CA GLN A 40 12.04 18.81 -3.03
C GLN A 40 11.41 18.22 -4.31
N GLN A 41 12.24 17.78 -5.27
CA GLN A 41 11.73 17.11 -6.47
C GLN A 41 11.07 15.77 -6.12
N LEU A 42 11.65 15.01 -5.19
CA LEU A 42 11.08 13.75 -4.73
C LEU A 42 9.71 13.96 -4.08
N GLU A 43 9.58 14.96 -3.21
CA GLU A 43 8.32 15.29 -2.54
C GLU A 43 7.22 15.65 -3.55
N ILE A 44 7.50 16.58 -4.47
CA ILE A 44 6.55 16.99 -5.53
C ILE A 44 6.15 15.79 -6.39
N THR A 45 7.13 14.94 -6.72
CA THR A 45 6.89 13.75 -7.54
C THR A 45 5.99 12.74 -6.84
N LEU A 46 6.23 12.48 -5.55
CA LEU A 46 5.40 11.58 -4.74
C LEU A 46 3.98 12.13 -4.58
N GLN A 47 3.83 13.44 -4.35
CA GLN A 47 2.51 14.08 -4.30
C GLN A 47 1.76 13.94 -5.61
N ARG A 48 2.43 14.13 -6.76
CA ARG A 48 1.82 13.93 -8.08
C ARG A 48 1.39 12.48 -8.27
N ILE A 49 2.29 11.53 -8.02
CA ILE A 49 2.00 10.09 -8.14
C ILE A 49 0.78 9.73 -7.28
N TRP A 50 0.72 10.23 -6.04
CA TRP A 50 -0.40 10.01 -5.13
C TRP A 50 -1.73 10.49 -5.73
N HIS A 51 -1.78 11.71 -6.26
CA HIS A 51 -2.98 12.27 -6.88
C HIS A 51 -3.42 11.54 -8.16
N GLU A 52 -2.49 10.90 -8.87
CA GLU A 52 -2.75 10.14 -10.09
C GLU A 52 -3.21 8.70 -9.83
N ILE A 53 -3.19 8.21 -8.59
CA ILE A 53 -3.72 6.88 -8.25
C ILE A 53 -5.24 6.88 -8.44
N PRO A 54 -5.81 6.01 -9.31
CA PRO A 54 -7.25 5.87 -9.42
C PRO A 54 -7.88 5.37 -8.12
N HIS A 55 -9.04 5.89 -7.76
CA HIS A 55 -9.79 5.43 -6.58
C HIS A 55 -10.12 3.94 -6.62
N ASP A 56 -10.32 3.35 -7.81
CA ASP A 56 -10.57 1.92 -7.94
C ASP A 56 -9.34 1.08 -7.55
N THR A 57 -8.12 1.56 -7.85
CA THR A 57 -6.89 0.94 -7.38
C THR A 57 -6.79 0.99 -5.86
N ILE A 58 -7.13 2.14 -5.25
CA ILE A 58 -7.17 2.27 -3.78
C ILE A 58 -8.20 1.31 -3.19
N ARG A 59 -9.40 1.22 -3.77
CA ARG A 59 -10.46 0.32 -3.31
C ARG A 59 -10.04 -1.15 -3.39
N SER A 60 -9.34 -1.54 -4.45
CA SER A 60 -8.76 -2.87 -4.58
C SER A 60 -7.73 -3.17 -3.49
N CYS A 61 -6.90 -2.19 -3.09
CA CYS A 61 -5.92 -2.35 -2.01
C CYS A 61 -6.58 -2.51 -0.64
N ILE A 62 -7.73 -1.86 -0.43
CA ILE A 62 -8.53 -1.94 0.79
C ILE A 62 -9.32 -3.26 0.88
N ASN A 63 -9.49 -4.00 -0.22
CA ASN A 63 -10.15 -5.30 -0.21
C ASN A 63 -9.28 -6.36 0.47
N THR A 64 -9.26 -6.33 1.81
CA THR A 64 -8.51 -7.24 2.68
C THR A 64 -9.13 -8.62 2.77
N HIS A 65 -10.35 -8.83 2.24
CA HIS A 65 -11.05 -10.10 2.37
C HIS A 65 -10.25 -11.27 1.78
N GLU A 66 -9.71 -11.12 0.58
CA GLU A 66 -8.90 -12.16 -0.07
C GLU A 66 -7.59 -12.43 0.69
N ARG A 67 -6.93 -11.36 1.17
CA ARG A 67 -5.69 -11.45 1.97
C ARG A 67 -5.93 -12.17 3.29
N LEU A 68 -7.03 -11.85 3.98
CA LEU A 68 -7.44 -12.51 5.23
C LEU A 68 -7.73 -14.00 4.98
N GLN A 69 -8.41 -14.35 3.88
CA GLN A 69 -8.63 -15.74 3.50
C GLN A 69 -7.30 -16.47 3.27
N GLU A 70 -6.31 -15.80 2.68
CA GLU A 70 -4.99 -16.39 2.46
C GLU A 70 -4.22 -16.60 3.77
N VAL A 71 -4.24 -15.63 4.70
CA VAL A 71 -3.68 -15.79 6.04
C VAL A 71 -4.33 -16.95 6.81
N ILE A 72 -5.66 -17.10 6.69
CA ILE A 72 -6.39 -18.21 7.31
C ILE A 72 -5.93 -19.54 6.70
N ARG A 73 -5.80 -19.62 5.36
CA ARG A 73 -5.32 -20.82 4.65
C ARG A 73 -3.86 -21.15 4.99
N SER A 74 -3.02 -20.14 5.13
CA SER A 74 -1.60 -20.29 5.46
C SER A 74 -1.37 -20.66 6.94
N ARG A 75 -2.43 -20.56 7.77
CA ARG A 75 -2.40 -20.68 9.24
C ARG A 75 -1.51 -19.61 9.89
N GLY A 76 -1.58 -18.37 9.40
CA GLY A 76 -0.79 -17.26 9.92
C GLY A 76 0.66 -17.23 9.45
N ARG A 77 1.01 -18.01 8.42
CA ARG A 77 2.32 -17.95 7.75
C ARG A 77 2.27 -16.96 6.59
N ASN A 78 3.44 -16.59 6.06
CA ASN A 78 3.57 -15.63 4.97
C ASN A 78 2.60 -15.93 3.81
N THR A 79 1.94 -14.89 3.34
CA THR A 79 1.08 -14.89 2.15
C THR A 79 1.91 -14.47 0.93
N HIS A 80 1.31 -14.51 -0.27
CA HIS A 80 1.94 -14.02 -1.50
C HIS A 80 2.08 -12.49 -1.56
N TYR A 81 1.60 -11.76 -0.55
CA TYR A 81 1.51 -10.30 -0.49
C TYR A 81 2.57 -9.67 0.40
#